data_AF-W7ATU4-F1
#
_entry.id   AF-W7ATU4-F1
#
_cell.length_a   1.000
_cell.length_b   1.000
_cell.length_c   1.000
_cell.angle_alpha   90.00
_cell.angle_beta   90.00
_cell.angle_gamma   90.00
#
_symmetry.space_group_name_H-M   'P 1'
#
loop_
_entity.id
_entity.type
_entity.pdbx_description
1 polymer ?
#
loop_
_entity_poly.entity_id
_entity_poly.type
_entity_poly.pdbx_seq_one_letter_code
_entity_poly.pdbx_strand_id
1 'polypeptide(L)'
;MEILQIEDVSFDNQKMNVCFSVDSKDIPLYEYAYYVYYNEAIIERHGYSPIKTKNTCFSFEPIESGSYSFRIFIRLNGKLIAHQISPPIHLDLRMNEQVETNFNAEKVYMNDVPLKYILEDHSTISDRLLVVFAGIHTREFQGGRGVFNYYRTLKHLKVNKLFLLDDYQGQFCYYMGLIGLMILKERLLLCSLKPRISYRYRRIKLLQ
;
A
#
# COMPACT_ATOMS: atom_id res chain seq x y z
N MET A 1 -26.24 -10.59 -0.34
CA MET A 1 -25.95 -9.16 -0.10
C MET A 1 -24.85 -9.08 0.92
N GLU A 2 -23.77 -8.38 0.59
CA GLU A 2 -22.77 -8.00 1.60
C GLU A 2 -23.38 -6.92 2.49
N ILE A 3 -23.31 -7.11 3.81
CA ILE A 3 -23.89 -6.18 4.78
C ILE A 3 -23.07 -4.89 4.89
N LEU A 4 -21.79 -4.93 4.53
CA LEU A 4 -20.85 -3.82 4.61
C LEU A 4 -20.19 -3.63 3.25
N GLN A 5 -20.13 -2.39 2.79
CA GLN A 5 -19.38 -1.99 1.61
C GLN A 5 -18.61 -0.69 1.91
N ILE A 6 -17.28 -0.72 1.76
CA ILE A 6 -16.47 0.51 1.75
C ILE A 6 -16.67 1.18 0.38
N GLU A 7 -17.20 2.40 0.41
CA GLU A 7 -17.57 3.15 -0.79
C GLU A 7 -16.42 4.02 -1.29
N ASP A 8 -15.73 4.70 -0.37
CA ASP A 8 -14.65 5.61 -0.71
C ASP A 8 -13.59 5.67 0.40
N VAL A 9 -12.33 5.80 -0.03
CA VAL A 9 -11.20 6.19 0.80
C VAL A 9 -10.41 7.22 0.01
N SER A 10 -10.58 8.49 0.38
CA SER A 10 -9.99 9.63 -0.32
C SER A 10 -9.10 10.43 0.61
N PHE A 11 -8.17 11.18 0.01
CA PHE A 11 -7.30 12.10 0.73
C PHE A 11 -7.46 13.51 0.14
N ASP A 12 -7.89 14.44 0.99
CA ASP A 12 -8.07 15.85 0.62
C ASP A 12 -7.83 16.73 1.86
N ASN A 13 -7.31 17.94 1.65
CA ASN A 13 -7.10 18.92 2.72
C ASN A 13 -6.35 18.35 3.94
N GLN A 14 -5.29 17.56 3.69
CA GLN A 14 -4.49 16.87 4.72
C GLN A 14 -5.26 15.87 5.58
N LYS A 15 -6.47 15.46 5.18
CA LYS A 15 -7.28 14.47 5.88
C LYS A 15 -7.66 13.32 4.96
N MET A 16 -7.67 12.14 5.53
CA MET A 16 -8.26 10.97 4.92
C MET A 16 -9.75 10.94 5.26
N ASN A 17 -10.60 10.77 4.26
CA ASN A 17 -12.03 10.57 4.42
C ASN A 17 -12.37 9.14 4.05
N VAL A 18 -13.05 8.43 4.95
CA VAL A 18 -13.43 7.03 4.76
C VAL A 18 -14.94 6.95 4.87
N CYS A 19 -15.59 6.50 3.80
CA CYS A 19 -17.03 6.34 3.73
C CYS A 19 -17.38 4.88 3.45
N PHE A 20 -18.36 4.36 4.18
CA PHE A 20 -18.89 3.01 4.01
C PHE A 20 -20.40 2.99 4.16
N SER A 21 -21.04 1.97 3.58
CA SER A 21 -22.46 1.73 3.69
C SER A 21 -22.76 0.42 4.40
N VAL A 22 -23.88 0.40 5.15
CA VAL A 22 -24.41 -0.81 5.77
C VAL A 22 -25.80 -1.11 5.23
N ASP A 23 -25.95 -2.22 4.51
CA ASP A 23 -27.21 -2.57 3.87
C ASP A 23 -28.15 -3.31 4.84
N SER A 24 -28.86 -2.54 5.67
CA SER A 24 -29.76 -3.05 6.70
C SER A 24 -31.00 -2.17 6.89
N LYS A 25 -32.12 -2.80 7.24
CA LYS A 25 -33.39 -2.12 7.58
C LYS A 25 -33.41 -1.60 9.03
N ASP A 26 -32.58 -2.17 9.91
CA ASP A 26 -32.59 -1.91 11.36
C ASP A 26 -31.34 -1.14 11.81
N ILE A 27 -30.99 -0.06 11.11
CA ILE A 27 -29.78 0.76 11.36
C ILE A 27 -29.51 1.07 12.85
N PRO A 28 -30.50 1.42 13.70
CA PRO A 28 -30.25 1.77 15.10
C PRO A 28 -29.62 0.67 15.96
N LEU A 29 -29.66 -0.60 15.52
CA LEU A 29 -29.09 -1.73 16.26
C LEU A 29 -27.64 -2.04 15.89
N TYR A 30 -27.10 -1.34 14.89
CA TYR A 30 -25.77 -1.58 14.37
C TYR A 30 -24.77 -0.63 14.99
N GLU A 31 -23.59 -1.16 15.27
CA GLU A 31 -22.44 -0.41 15.75
C GLU A 31 -21.25 -0.66 14.82
N TYR A 32 -20.37 0.31 14.70
CA TYR A 32 -19.12 0.15 13.95
C TYR A 32 -17.91 0.51 14.79
N ALA A 33 -16.80 -0.16 14.51
CA ALA A 33 -15.46 0.16 15.00
C ALA A 33 -14.50 0.13 13.81
N TYR A 34 -13.35 0.78 13.93
CA TYR A 34 -12.34 0.71 12.87
C TYR A 34 -10.92 0.77 13.41
N TYR A 35 -10.01 0.11 12.68
CA TYR A 35 -8.58 0.18 12.91
C TYR A 35 -7.90 0.89 11.75
N VAL A 36 -6.92 1.72 12.06
CA VAL A 36 -6.05 2.37 11.09
C VAL A 36 -4.74 1.59 11.01
N TYR A 37 -4.39 1.17 9.80
CA TYR A 37 -3.11 0.52 9.49
C TYR A 37 -2.21 1.52 8.79
N TYR A 38 -0.98 1.63 9.25
CA TYR A 38 0.12 2.32 8.59
C TYR A 38 1.20 1.29 8.26
N ASN A 39 1.57 1.17 6.98
CA ASN A 39 2.54 0.18 6.48
C ASN A 39 2.29 -1.23 7.05
N GLU A 40 1.03 -1.69 6.95
CA GLU A 40 0.56 -3.00 7.44
C GLU A 40 0.53 -3.16 8.98
N ALA A 41 0.98 -2.18 9.76
CA ALA A 41 0.92 -2.17 11.22
C ALA A 41 -0.26 -1.35 11.74
N ILE A 42 -0.96 -1.84 12.76
CA ILE A 42 -2.05 -1.08 13.39
C ILE A 42 -1.44 0.08 14.20
N ILE A 43 -1.84 1.31 13.89
CA ILE A 43 -1.43 2.52 14.62
C ILE A 43 -2.54 3.10 15.48
N GLU A 44 -3.81 2.89 15.11
CA GLU A 44 -4.95 3.42 15.86
C GLU A 44 -6.13 2.45 15.86
N ARG A 45 -6.91 2.49 16.94
CA ARG A 45 -8.13 1.70 17.13
C ARG A 45 -9.23 2.59 17.68
N HIS A 46 -10.33 2.66 16.97
CA HIS A 46 -11.55 3.31 17.46
C HIS A 46 -12.53 2.24 17.91
N GLY A 47 -13.07 2.44 19.12
CA GLY A 47 -14.08 1.57 19.70
C GLY A 47 -15.41 1.62 18.97
N TYR A 48 -16.35 0.79 19.42
CA TYR A 48 -17.67 0.73 18.81
C TYR A 48 -18.47 2.00 19.07
N SER A 49 -19.11 2.49 17.99
CA SER A 49 -20.02 3.63 18.01
C SER A 49 -21.28 3.29 17.22
N PRO A 50 -22.45 3.84 17.60
CA PRO A 50 -23.70 3.54 16.93
C PRO A 50 -23.70 4.08 15.50
N ILE A 51 -24.26 3.29 14.57
CA ILE A 51 -24.48 3.71 13.18
C ILE A 51 -25.77 4.53 13.14
N LYS A 52 -25.67 5.78 12.67
CA LYS A 52 -26.81 6.70 12.60
C LYS A 52 -27.54 6.65 11.26
N THR A 53 -26.78 6.38 10.19
CA THR A 53 -27.24 6.47 8.81
C THR A 53 -26.67 5.32 8.00
N LYS A 54 -27.36 4.94 6.92
CA LYS A 54 -26.92 3.88 6.00
C LYS A 54 -25.48 4.11 5.53
N ASN A 55 -25.18 5.36 5.17
CA ASN A 55 -23.85 5.81 4.79
C ASN A 55 -23.21 6.49 5.98
N THR A 56 -22.05 6.01 6.41
CA THR A 56 -21.29 6.57 7.52
C THR A 56 -19.90 6.93 7.02
N CYS A 57 -19.45 8.12 7.40
CA CYS A 57 -18.11 8.59 7.09
C CYS A 57 -17.38 9.02 8.35
N PHE A 58 -16.07 8.86 8.36
CA PHE A 58 -15.18 9.42 9.36
C PHE A 58 -13.92 9.97 8.70
N SER A 59 -13.25 10.87 9.41
CA SER A 59 -12.00 11.46 8.94
C SER A 59 -10.84 11.06 9.84
N PHE A 60 -9.65 10.92 9.27
CA PHE A 60 -8.42 10.59 9.96
C PHE A 60 -7.29 11.48 9.44
N GLU A 61 -6.46 12.02 10.33
CA GLU A 61 -5.30 12.84 9.98
C GLU A 61 -4.05 11.93 9.91
N PRO A 62 -3.46 11.72 8.72
CA PRO A 62 -2.28 10.88 8.58
C PRO A 62 -1.07 11.51 9.28
N ILE A 63 -0.27 10.67 9.92
CA ILE A 63 0.83 11.09 10.79
C ILE A 63 2.13 11.31 10.00
N GLU A 64 2.36 10.45 8.99
CA GLU A 64 3.54 10.49 8.13
C GLU A 64 3.27 9.93 6.72
N SER A 65 4.13 10.22 5.74
CA SER A 65 4.04 9.63 4.41
C SER A 65 4.15 8.10 4.49
N GLY A 66 3.28 7.40 3.77
CA GLY A 66 3.26 5.94 3.78
C GLY A 66 2.01 5.34 3.18
N SER A 67 1.80 4.06 3.45
CA SER A 67 0.60 3.32 3.04
C SER A 67 -0.39 3.22 4.19
N TYR A 68 -1.61 3.68 3.96
CA TYR A 68 -2.70 3.62 4.93
C TYR A 68 -3.81 2.69 4.46
N SER A 69 -4.41 1.93 5.37
CA SER A 69 -5.65 1.20 5.10
C SER A 69 -6.52 1.14 6.35
N PHE A 70 -7.82 0.96 6.15
CA PHE A 70 -8.81 0.97 7.23
C PHE A 70 -9.53 -0.35 7.29
N ARG A 71 -9.54 -0.97 8.47
CA ARG A 71 -10.37 -2.15 8.71
C ARG A 71 -11.59 -1.73 9.49
N ILE A 72 -12.76 -1.86 8.88
CA ILE A 72 -14.05 -1.50 9.45
C ILE A 72 -14.72 -2.78 9.95
N PHE A 73 -15.29 -2.74 11.14
CA PHE A 73 -15.99 -3.84 11.80
C PHE A 73 -17.42 -3.41 12.08
N ILE A 74 -18.38 -4.29 11.82
CA ILE A 74 -19.80 -4.05 12.06
C ILE A 74 -20.32 -5.08 13.07
N ARG A 75 -20.96 -4.57 14.11
CA ARG A 75 -21.67 -5.34 15.13
C ARG A 75 -23.17 -5.13 15.03
N LEU A 76 -23.91 -6.17 15.39
CA LEU A 76 -25.34 -6.12 15.65
C LEU A 76 -25.58 -6.71 17.04
N ASN A 77 -26.20 -5.94 17.93
CA ASN A 77 -26.48 -6.36 19.32
C ASN A 77 -25.23 -6.96 20.02
N GLY A 78 -24.08 -6.29 19.88
CA GLY A 78 -22.80 -6.71 20.48
C GLY A 78 -22.07 -7.86 19.76
N LYS A 79 -22.68 -8.51 18.76
CA LYS A 79 -22.05 -9.60 17.99
C LYS A 79 -21.43 -9.07 16.69
N LEU A 80 -20.17 -9.41 16.42
CA LEU A 80 -19.51 -9.07 15.15
C LEU A 80 -20.16 -9.87 14.02
N ILE A 81 -20.60 -9.18 12.97
CA ILE A 81 -21.31 -9.79 11.83
C ILE A 81 -20.60 -9.57 10.49
N ALA A 82 -19.83 -8.49 10.35
CA ALA A 82 -19.07 -8.20 9.14
C ALA A 82 -17.81 -7.40 9.47
N HIS A 83 -16.81 -7.52 8.60
CA HIS A 83 -15.70 -6.60 8.57
C HIS A 83 -15.11 -6.56 7.16
N GLN A 84 -14.51 -5.43 6.79
CA GLN A 84 -13.85 -5.23 5.51
C GLN A 84 -12.59 -4.39 5.73
N ILE A 85 -11.57 -4.61 4.90
CA ILE A 85 -10.39 -3.76 4.84
C ILE A 85 -10.40 -2.97 3.54
N SER A 86 -10.11 -1.68 3.59
CA SER A 86 -9.94 -0.88 2.38
C SER A 86 -8.70 -1.33 1.61
N PRO A 87 -8.65 -1.12 0.29
CA PRO A 87 -7.38 -1.05 -0.42
C PRO A 87 -6.43 -0.05 0.26
N PRO A 88 -5.11 -0.28 0.19
CA PRO A 88 -4.16 0.71 0.65
C PRO A 88 -4.23 1.96 -0.22
N ILE A 89 -4.10 3.10 0.43
CA ILE A 89 -3.85 4.39 -0.22
C ILE A 89 -2.46 4.86 0.19
N HIS A 90 -1.69 5.34 -0.77
CA HIS A 90 -0.31 5.75 -0.59
C HIS A 90 -0.24 7.26 -0.57
N LEU A 91 0.29 7.85 0.51
CA LEU A 91 0.31 9.30 0.72
C LEU A 91 1.73 9.82 0.77
N ASP A 92 2.01 10.88 0.01
CA ASP A 92 3.17 11.74 0.21
C ASP A 92 2.72 13.05 0.87
N LEU A 93 2.80 13.11 2.20
CA LEU A 93 2.37 14.28 2.96
C LEU A 93 3.23 15.52 2.74
N ARG A 94 4.45 15.36 2.21
CA ARG A 94 5.32 16.52 1.89
C ARG A 94 4.79 17.29 0.68
N MET A 95 4.23 16.54 -0.27
CA MET A 95 3.60 17.08 -1.46
C MET A 95 2.09 17.28 -1.27
N ASN A 96 1.53 16.76 -0.18
CA ASN A 96 0.08 16.71 0.08
C ASN A 96 -0.68 16.03 -1.07
N GLU A 97 -0.14 14.90 -1.54
CA GLU A 97 -0.65 14.17 -2.69
C GLU A 97 -0.81 12.68 -2.39
N GLN A 98 -1.75 12.05 -3.11
CA GLN A 98 -1.85 10.60 -3.19
C GLN A 98 -0.91 10.08 -4.29
N VAL A 99 -0.07 9.10 -3.95
CA VAL A 99 0.76 8.38 -4.92
C VAL A 99 -0.10 7.32 -5.59
N GLU A 100 -0.37 7.52 -6.88
CA GLU A 100 -1.14 6.55 -7.67
C GLU A 100 -0.37 5.26 -7.90
N THR A 101 -1.06 4.14 -7.74
CA THR A 101 -0.56 2.81 -8.14
C THR A 101 -1.27 2.30 -9.38
N ASN A 102 -0.55 1.60 -10.26
CA ASN A 102 -1.13 1.13 -11.52
C ASN A 102 -2.03 -0.12 -11.36
N PHE A 103 -1.80 -0.94 -10.32
CA PHE A 103 -2.60 -2.12 -10.01
C PHE A 103 -2.34 -2.63 -8.58
N ASN A 104 -3.26 -3.43 -8.05
CA ASN A 104 -3.34 -3.83 -6.63
C ASN A 104 -2.10 -4.48 -6.01
N ALA A 105 -1.22 -5.10 -6.81
CA ALA A 105 -0.02 -5.77 -6.30
C ALA A 105 1.17 -4.81 -6.11
N GLU A 106 1.07 -3.60 -6.67
CA GLU A 106 2.07 -2.56 -6.52
C GLU A 106 2.06 -2.02 -5.10
N LYS A 107 3.24 -1.89 -4.52
CA LYS A 107 3.48 -1.25 -3.24
C LYS A 107 4.33 -0.01 -3.45
N VAL A 108 4.25 0.93 -2.52
CA VAL A 108 5.07 2.14 -2.53
C VAL A 108 5.98 2.16 -1.32
N TYR A 109 7.27 2.32 -1.56
CA TYR A 109 8.24 2.61 -0.52
C TYR A 109 8.44 4.13 -0.44
N MET A 110 8.04 4.71 0.68
CA MET A 110 8.20 6.13 0.91
C MET A 110 9.62 6.45 1.37
N ASN A 111 10.30 7.26 0.57
CA ASN A 111 11.58 7.90 0.86
C ASN A 111 11.52 9.34 0.34
N ASP A 112 12.65 10.05 0.26
CA ASP A 112 12.77 11.38 -0.36
C ASP A 112 12.01 11.50 -1.70
N VAL A 113 12.03 10.43 -2.49
CA VAL A 113 11.16 10.21 -3.65
C VAL A 113 10.47 8.84 -3.47
N PRO A 114 9.12 8.77 -3.54
CA PRO A 114 8.37 7.50 -3.53
C PRO A 114 8.82 6.54 -4.64
N LEU A 115 9.05 5.27 -4.28
CA LEU A 115 9.44 4.22 -5.21
C LEU A 115 8.38 3.12 -5.27
N LYS A 116 7.86 2.86 -6.47
CA LYS A 116 6.91 1.79 -6.73
C LYS A 116 7.64 0.45 -6.86
N TYR A 117 7.08 -0.60 -6.28
CA TYR A 117 7.67 -1.93 -6.36
C TYR A 117 6.63 -3.05 -6.29
N ILE A 118 7.00 -4.23 -6.78
CA ILE A 118 6.24 -5.47 -6.60
C ILE A 118 7.17 -6.49 -5.99
N LEU A 119 6.74 -7.09 -4.88
CA LEU A 119 7.41 -8.22 -4.27
C LEU A 119 6.59 -9.48 -4.53
N GLU A 120 7.16 -10.40 -5.29
CA GLU A 120 6.62 -11.74 -5.49
C GLU A 120 7.39 -12.75 -4.66
N ASP A 121 6.73 -13.29 -3.64
CA ASP A 121 7.22 -14.42 -2.86
C ASP A 121 6.95 -15.71 -3.63
N HIS A 122 7.93 -16.61 -3.68
CA HIS A 122 7.75 -17.96 -4.19
C HIS A 122 7.85 -18.97 -3.04
N SER A 123 6.96 -19.96 -3.02
CA SER A 123 6.90 -20.97 -1.94
C SER A 123 8.11 -21.90 -1.89
N THR A 124 8.86 -21.96 -2.99
CA THR A 124 10.09 -22.77 -3.08
C THR A 124 11.21 -22.02 -2.37
N ILE A 125 11.91 -22.70 -1.46
CA ILE A 125 13.04 -22.16 -0.73
C ILE A 125 14.14 -21.80 -1.75
N SER A 126 14.23 -20.52 -2.08
CA SER A 126 15.34 -19.92 -2.81
C SER A 126 16.10 -19.02 -1.86
N ASP A 127 17.42 -19.20 -1.81
CA ASP A 127 18.36 -18.30 -1.14
C ASP A 127 18.63 -17.01 -1.93
N ARG A 128 18.08 -16.93 -3.15
CA ARG A 128 18.27 -15.80 -4.07
C ARG A 128 17.00 -14.98 -4.20
N LEU A 129 17.20 -13.67 -4.34
CA LEU A 129 16.21 -12.68 -4.74
C LEU A 129 16.61 -12.15 -6.13
N LEU A 130 15.71 -12.28 -7.10
CA LEU A 130 15.88 -11.61 -8.39
C LEU A 130 15.37 -10.17 -8.26
N VAL A 131 16.25 -9.19 -8.46
CA VAL A 131 15.87 -7.77 -8.47
C VAL A 131 15.85 -7.29 -9.91
N VAL A 132 14.73 -6.69 -10.31
CA VAL A 132 14.51 -6.19 -11.67
C VAL A 132 14.21 -4.71 -11.59
N PHE A 133 15.06 -3.92 -12.25
CA PHE A 133 14.86 -2.49 -12.41
C PHE A 133 14.11 -2.27 -13.72
N ALA A 134 13.00 -1.53 -13.66
CA ALA A 134 12.37 -1.02 -14.85
C ALA A 134 13.34 -0.12 -15.63
N GLY A 135 13.37 -0.28 -16.94
CA GLY A 135 14.03 0.64 -17.84
C GLY A 135 13.03 1.68 -18.36
N ILE A 136 13.54 2.74 -18.96
CA ILE A 136 12.70 3.79 -19.54
C ILE A 136 12.07 3.27 -20.84
N HIS A 137 10.74 3.29 -20.91
CA HIS A 137 9.99 2.98 -22.11
C HIS A 137 9.80 4.22 -23.00
N THR A 138 9.76 4.02 -24.32
CA THR A 138 9.55 5.11 -25.31
C THR A 138 8.27 5.90 -25.10
N ARG A 139 7.24 5.28 -24.52
CA ARG A 139 5.98 5.95 -24.19
C ARG A 139 6.11 6.93 -23.02
N GLU A 140 7.06 6.71 -22.12
CA GLU A 140 7.29 7.62 -20.98
C GLU A 140 7.77 8.99 -21.47
N PHE A 141 8.60 9.03 -22.54
CA PHE A 141 8.97 10.28 -23.21
C PHE A 141 7.77 11.00 -23.86
N GLN A 142 6.63 10.33 -24.02
CA GLN A 142 5.38 10.87 -24.57
C GLN A 142 4.34 11.13 -23.47
N GLY A 143 4.74 11.12 -22.19
CA GLY A 143 3.85 11.29 -21.04
C GLY A 143 3.08 10.02 -20.65
N GLY A 144 3.45 8.86 -21.20
CA GLY A 144 2.96 7.57 -20.76
C GLY A 144 3.50 7.19 -19.38
N ARG A 145 2.81 6.29 -18.68
CA ARG A 145 3.25 5.79 -17.38
C ARG A 145 4.40 4.80 -17.51
N GLY A 146 5.27 4.77 -16.50
CA GLY A 146 6.28 3.74 -16.36
C GLY A 146 5.66 2.34 -16.22
N VAL A 147 6.39 1.33 -16.67
CA VAL A 147 5.93 -0.07 -16.63
C VAL A 147 7.01 -1.00 -16.10
N PHE A 148 6.59 -2.03 -15.34
CA PHE A 148 7.53 -3.04 -14.86
C PHE A 148 8.06 -3.91 -16.00
N ASN A 149 9.39 -3.91 -16.18
CA ASN A 149 10.05 -4.76 -17.16
C ASN A 149 10.02 -6.24 -16.74
N TYR A 150 9.94 -7.12 -17.74
CA TYR A 150 10.09 -8.57 -17.62
C TYR A 150 9.10 -9.30 -16.69
N TYR A 151 8.09 -8.61 -16.15
CA TYR A 151 7.10 -9.20 -15.22
C TYR A 151 6.48 -10.49 -15.77
N ARG A 152 5.98 -10.47 -17.01
CA ARG A 152 5.42 -11.66 -17.67
C ARG A 152 6.49 -12.68 -18.07
N THR A 153 7.62 -12.21 -18.58
CA THR A 153 8.73 -13.06 -19.05
C THR A 153 9.30 -13.92 -17.92
N LEU A 154 9.39 -13.36 -16.72
CA LEU A 154 9.96 -14.03 -15.56
C LEU A 154 8.95 -14.84 -14.74
N LYS A 155 7.67 -14.85 -15.11
CA LYS A 155 6.57 -15.49 -14.36
C LYS A 155 6.86 -16.95 -14.00
N HIS A 156 7.51 -17.70 -14.88
CA HIS A 156 7.80 -19.13 -14.69
C HIS A 156 9.03 -19.41 -13.82
N LEU A 157 9.83 -18.39 -13.52
CA LEU A 157 11.02 -18.55 -12.70
C LEU A 157 10.62 -18.69 -11.22
N LYS A 158 10.96 -19.83 -10.62
CA LYS A 158 10.59 -20.19 -9.24
C LYS A 158 11.54 -19.57 -8.20
N VAL A 159 11.59 -18.25 -8.17
CA VAL A 159 12.44 -17.45 -7.26
C VAL A 159 11.63 -16.28 -6.72
N ASN A 160 12.02 -15.78 -5.54
CA ASN A 160 11.52 -14.50 -5.04
C ASN A 160 11.94 -13.38 -5.98
N LYS A 161 11.04 -12.46 -6.30
CA LYS A 161 11.32 -11.36 -7.24
C LYS A 161 10.93 -10.03 -6.62
N LEU A 162 11.81 -9.05 -6.77
CA LEU A 162 11.55 -7.66 -6.46
C LEU A 162 11.63 -6.88 -7.77
N PHE A 163 10.49 -6.43 -8.27
CA PHE A 163 10.42 -5.51 -9.40
C PHE A 163 10.36 -4.09 -8.86
N LEU A 164 11.18 -3.20 -9.40
CA LEU A 164 11.28 -1.80 -9.04
C LEU A 164 10.86 -0.96 -10.24
N LEU A 165 10.03 0.05 -10.00
CA LEU A 165 9.56 0.96 -11.02
C LEU A 165 9.93 2.40 -10.66
N ASP A 166 10.71 3.00 -11.55
CA ASP A 166 11.08 4.42 -11.51
C ASP A 166 9.99 5.26 -12.20
N ASP A 167 8.94 5.57 -11.44
CA ASP A 167 7.82 6.38 -11.90
C ASP A 167 7.36 7.28 -10.76
N TYR A 168 7.91 8.49 -10.71
CA TYR A 168 7.51 9.53 -9.79
C TYR A 168 6.86 10.69 -10.55
N GLN A 169 5.57 10.91 -10.31
CA GLN A 169 4.76 11.92 -11.00
C GLN A 169 4.83 11.81 -12.55
N GLY A 170 4.93 10.59 -13.09
CA GLY A 170 5.04 10.36 -14.53
C GLY A 170 6.43 10.67 -15.10
N GLN A 171 7.46 10.79 -14.25
CA GLN A 171 8.84 11.03 -14.64
C GLN A 171 9.76 9.94 -14.07
N PHE A 172 10.77 9.55 -14.86
CA PHE A 172 11.87 8.70 -14.41
C PHE A 172 12.94 9.57 -13.72
N CYS A 173 13.45 9.12 -12.58
CA CYS A 173 14.46 9.84 -11.78
C CYS A 173 15.77 9.07 -11.64
N TYR A 174 16.00 8.03 -12.45
CA TYR A 174 17.14 7.11 -12.38
C TYR A 174 17.31 6.47 -10.99
N TYR A 175 16.20 6.27 -10.27
CA TYR A 175 16.20 5.80 -8.89
C TYR A 175 17.00 6.72 -7.93
N MET A 176 17.12 8.00 -8.25
CA MET A 176 17.83 9.02 -7.47
C MET A 176 16.86 9.86 -6.65
N GLY A 177 17.19 10.05 -5.38
CA GLY A 177 16.44 10.91 -4.47
C GLY A 177 16.77 12.38 -4.71
N LEU A 178 16.03 13.26 -4.02
CA LEU A 178 16.12 14.72 -4.18
C LEU A 178 17.53 15.30 -4.01
N ILE A 179 18.37 14.65 -3.21
CA ILE A 179 19.75 15.07 -2.93
C ILE A 179 20.81 14.34 -3.76
N GLY A 180 20.40 13.68 -4.86
CA GLY A 180 21.31 12.91 -5.72
C GLY A 180 21.87 11.64 -5.07
N LEU A 181 21.26 11.18 -3.97
CA LEU A 181 21.55 9.87 -3.38
C LEU A 181 20.59 8.84 -3.94
N MET A 182 21.06 7.63 -4.25
CA MET A 182 20.17 6.53 -4.64
C MET A 182 19.06 6.33 -3.60
N ILE A 183 17.82 6.28 -4.08
CA ILE A 183 16.61 5.98 -3.28
C ILE A 183 16.74 4.59 -2.65
N LEU A 184 17.44 3.70 -3.36
CA LEU A 184 17.79 2.35 -2.93
C LEU A 184 18.88 2.38 -1.86
N LYS A 185 18.46 2.69 -0.64
CA LYS A 185 19.24 2.36 0.56
C LYS A 185 18.96 0.92 0.98
N GLU A 186 19.87 0.35 1.78
CA GLU A 186 19.71 -0.98 2.39
C GLU A 186 18.31 -1.18 3.01
N ARG A 187 17.65 -0.12 3.48
CA ARG A 187 16.30 -0.14 4.04
C ARG A 187 15.20 -0.66 3.11
N LEU A 188 15.20 -0.42 1.79
CA LEU A 188 14.16 -1.00 0.93
C LEU A 188 14.26 -2.53 0.90
N LEU A 189 15.49 -3.04 0.72
CA LEU A 189 15.81 -4.46 0.81
C LEU A 189 15.46 -4.99 2.21
N LEU A 190 15.80 -4.27 3.28
CA LEU A 190 15.50 -4.72 4.64
C LEU A 190 14.00 -4.66 4.97
N CYS A 191 13.25 -3.65 4.55
CA CYS A 191 11.82 -3.51 4.86
C CYS A 191 10.95 -4.48 4.05
N SER A 192 11.31 -4.73 2.79
CA SER A 192 10.61 -5.71 1.95
C SER A 192 10.93 -7.15 2.37
N LEU A 193 12.10 -7.40 2.98
CA LEU A 193 12.57 -8.76 3.31
C LEU A 193 12.50 -9.12 4.80
N LYS A 194 12.51 -8.17 5.75
CA LYS A 194 12.60 -8.49 7.20
C LYS A 194 11.38 -9.14 7.84
N PRO A 195 10.12 -8.84 7.49
CA PRO A 195 9.00 -9.51 8.14
C PRO A 195 8.92 -11.00 7.82
N ARG A 196 9.61 -11.48 6.76
CA ARG A 196 9.46 -12.85 6.23
C ARG A 196 10.78 -13.63 6.06
N ILE A 197 11.93 -12.94 6.04
CA ILE A 197 13.27 -13.56 6.15
C ILE A 197 13.74 -13.44 7.61
N SER A 198 12.93 -13.96 8.53
CA SER A 198 13.31 -14.08 9.93
C SER A 198 14.39 -15.18 10.04
N TYR A 199 15.60 -14.77 10.45
CA TYR A 199 16.74 -15.57 10.95
C TYR A 199 17.89 -16.07 10.06
N ARG A 200 17.94 -15.94 8.72
CA ARG A 200 18.99 -16.67 7.96
C ARG A 200 19.98 -15.95 7.03
N TYR A 201 19.93 -14.64 6.83
CA TYR A 201 20.91 -13.98 5.95
C TYR A 201 21.60 -12.80 6.62
N ARG A 202 22.80 -13.08 7.18
CA ARG A 202 23.83 -12.06 7.42
C ARG A 202 24.60 -11.87 6.11
N ARG A 203 24.63 -10.64 5.60
CA ARG A 203 25.30 -10.14 4.37
C ARG A 203 24.49 -10.28 3.07
N ILE A 204 23.72 -9.23 2.77
CA ILE A 204 23.44 -8.85 1.39
C ILE A 204 24.73 -8.19 0.85
N LYS A 205 25.41 -8.82 -0.12
CA LYS A 205 26.45 -8.14 -0.90
C LYS A 205 25.79 -7.54 -2.14
N LEU A 206 25.72 -6.22 -2.21
CA LEU A 206 25.49 -5.52 -3.46
C LEU A 206 26.78 -5.69 -4.29
N LEU A 207 26.69 -6.40 -5.42
CA LEU A 207 27.76 -6.41 -6.40
C LEU A 207 27.63 -5.12 -7.21
N GLN A 208 28.69 -4.30 -7.17
CA GLN A 208 28.87 -3.11 -8.00
C GLN A 208 29.29 -3.51 -9.42
#